data_AF-A0A6L3VRJ7-F1
#
_entry.id   AF-A0A6L3VRJ7-F1
#
_cell.length_a   1.000
_cell.length_b   1.000
_cell.length_c   1.000
_cell.angle_alpha   90.00
_cell.angle_beta   90.00
_cell.angle_gamma   90.00
#
_symmetry.space_group_name_H-M   'P 1'
#
loop_
_entity.id
_entity.type
_entity.pdbx_description
1 polymer ?
#
loop_
_entity_poly.entity_id
_entity_poly.type
_entity_poly.pdbx_seq_one_letter_code
_entity_poly.pdbx_strand_id
1 'polypeptide(L)'
;MNKPGTPEDLPSPRELLVRAATMAAVEAAVPHDAYSAFFTVNDDGVGHQDGGGNDWALEPLEGGRAVLYGCDHEMSWTRFHEPPLDLLAGAPGWLPLERLADMQAAKELGFVYWYDGTWHRVDYPDGLRDDGLASTVGGTADVVRLLDHVANDVIGARWGGEEVEEDDGLMAALEETVRAAREGALEETLRRAREGALSAESFAWLSNGWEPDLSAALDIARHAGLTPNAPQP
;
A
#
# COMPACT_ATOMS: atom_id res chain seq x y z
N MET A 1 3.54 -12.53 -8.43
CA MET A 1 2.19 -12.17 -8.86
C MET A 1 2.06 -12.41 -10.35
N ASN A 2 0.96 -13.05 -10.77
CA ASN A 2 0.64 -13.32 -12.17
C ASN A 2 0.20 -12.04 -12.90
N LYS A 3 0.14 -12.12 -14.23
CA LYS A 3 -0.38 -11.06 -15.13
C LYS A 3 -1.33 -11.71 -16.14
N PRO A 4 -2.66 -11.48 -16.03
CA PRO A 4 -3.35 -10.74 -14.97
C PRO A 4 -3.22 -11.41 -13.59
N GLY A 5 -3.44 -10.67 -12.51
CA GLY A 5 -3.36 -11.21 -11.15
C GLY A 5 -4.36 -12.33 -10.88
N THR A 6 -4.07 -13.23 -9.94
CA THR A 6 -5.01 -14.24 -9.45
C THR A 6 -5.30 -14.06 -7.95
N PRO A 7 -6.44 -14.55 -7.45
CA PRO A 7 -6.75 -14.47 -6.02
C PRO A 7 -5.66 -15.02 -5.10
N GLU A 8 -4.96 -16.07 -5.53
CA GLU A 8 -3.88 -16.72 -4.77
C GLU A 8 -2.61 -15.89 -4.69
N ASP A 9 -2.46 -14.87 -5.54
CA ASP A 9 -1.33 -13.95 -5.48
C ASP A 9 -1.41 -12.98 -4.29
N LEU A 10 -2.60 -12.81 -3.70
CA LEU A 10 -2.83 -11.82 -2.66
C LEU A 10 -2.68 -12.44 -1.26
N PRO A 11 -1.93 -11.79 -0.35
CA PRO A 11 -1.96 -12.16 1.06
C PRO A 11 -3.32 -11.77 1.68
N SER A 12 -3.58 -12.14 2.93
CA SER A 12 -4.85 -11.79 3.58
C SER A 12 -5.09 -10.27 3.62
N PRO A 13 -6.35 -9.80 3.67
CA PRO A 13 -6.64 -8.37 3.78
C PRO A 13 -5.91 -7.71 4.95
N ARG A 14 -5.87 -8.38 6.10
CA ARG A 14 -5.17 -7.89 7.29
C ARG A 14 -3.68 -7.68 7.04
N GLU A 15 -3.04 -8.58 6.30
CA GLU A 15 -1.62 -8.48 6.00
C GLU A 15 -1.33 -7.32 5.02
N LEU A 16 -2.18 -7.12 3.99
CA LEU A 16 -2.08 -5.95 3.12
C LEU A 16 -2.28 -4.65 3.89
N LEU A 17 -3.30 -4.59 4.75
CA LEU A 17 -3.60 -3.43 5.60
C LEU A 17 -2.41 -3.07 6.48
N VAL A 18 -1.87 -4.05 7.22
CA VAL A 18 -0.74 -3.83 8.12
C VAL A 18 0.46 -3.27 7.36
N ARG A 19 0.76 -3.83 6.19
CA ARG A 19 1.89 -3.37 5.36
C ARG A 19 1.69 -1.94 4.90
N ALA A 20 0.58 -1.66 4.22
CA ALA A 20 0.30 -0.33 3.68
C ALA A 20 0.21 0.75 4.76
N ALA A 21 -0.46 0.47 5.89
CA ALA A 21 -0.52 1.41 7.00
C ALA A 21 0.84 1.62 7.69
N THR A 22 1.70 0.58 7.75
CA THR A 22 3.08 0.76 8.22
C THR A 22 3.86 1.65 7.26
N MET A 23 3.66 1.53 5.94
CA MET A 23 4.30 2.40 4.96
C MET A 23 3.83 3.84 5.11
N ALA A 24 2.53 4.06 5.25
CA ALA A 24 1.97 5.38 5.51
C ALA A 24 2.57 6.00 6.79
N ALA A 25 2.78 5.20 7.85
CA ALA A 25 3.44 5.68 9.07
C ALA A 25 4.93 6.01 8.86
N VAL A 26 5.66 5.21 8.07
CA VAL A 26 7.05 5.51 7.71
C VAL A 26 7.13 6.77 6.84
N GLU A 27 6.26 6.93 5.85
CA GLU A 27 6.17 8.14 5.02
C GLU A 27 5.85 9.38 5.85
N ALA A 28 4.92 9.27 6.80
CA ALA A 28 4.57 10.37 7.70
C ALA A 28 5.71 10.78 8.64
N ALA A 29 6.67 9.88 8.89
CA ALA A 29 7.85 10.18 9.69
C ALA A 29 8.87 11.05 8.95
N VAL A 30 8.79 11.16 7.62
CA VAL A 30 9.75 11.90 6.78
C VAL A 30 9.33 13.38 6.68
N PRO A 31 10.11 14.34 7.22
CA PRO A 31 9.73 15.75 7.23
C PRO A 31 10.06 16.47 5.90
N HIS A 32 9.15 16.56 4.92
CA HIS A 32 9.03 17.71 3.98
C HIS A 32 7.84 17.66 2.98
N ASP A 33 7.71 18.77 2.24
CA ASP A 33 6.61 19.31 1.42
C ASP A 33 5.78 18.37 0.53
N ALA A 34 4.46 18.48 0.71
CA ALA A 34 3.32 18.52 -0.23
C ALA A 34 3.18 17.52 -1.40
N TYR A 35 4.22 16.79 -1.80
CA TYR A 35 4.11 15.67 -2.73
C TYR A 35 3.58 14.47 -1.96
N SER A 36 2.24 14.41 -1.90
CA SER A 36 1.35 13.34 -1.48
C SER A 36 2.03 12.11 -0.90
N ALA A 37 1.73 11.79 0.37
CA ALA A 37 1.90 10.43 0.87
C ALA A 37 1.34 9.45 -0.17
N PHE A 38 2.19 8.54 -0.64
CA PHE A 38 1.75 7.57 -1.64
C PHE A 38 0.83 6.58 -0.95
N PHE A 39 1.16 6.19 0.28
CA PHE A 39 0.29 5.38 1.11
C PHE A 39 -0.61 6.25 2.00
N THR A 40 -1.89 5.89 2.06
CA THR A 40 -2.88 6.58 2.89
C THR A 40 -3.58 5.62 3.83
N VAL A 41 -3.96 6.13 5.00
CA VAL A 41 -4.88 5.49 5.92
C VAL A 41 -6.06 6.44 6.10
N ASN A 42 -7.26 5.95 5.81
CA ASN A 42 -8.51 6.68 5.92
C ASN A 42 -9.47 5.90 6.83
N ASP A 43 -10.60 6.51 7.19
CA ASP A 43 -11.64 5.87 8.01
C ASP A 43 -12.14 4.54 7.41
N ASP A 44 -12.13 4.43 6.07
CA ASP A 44 -12.64 3.27 5.34
C ASP A 44 -11.56 2.20 5.03
N GLY A 45 -10.29 2.47 5.32
CA GLY A 45 -9.21 1.51 5.06
C GLY A 45 -7.88 2.15 4.67
N VAL A 46 -7.15 1.49 3.75
CA VAL A 46 -5.83 1.94 3.29
C VAL A 46 -5.82 2.06 1.78
N GLY A 47 -4.90 2.87 1.25
CA GLY A 47 -4.70 2.95 -0.20
C GLY A 47 -3.31 3.38 -0.59
N HIS A 48 -3.08 3.36 -1.89
CA HIS A 48 -1.88 3.88 -2.52
C HIS A 48 -2.25 4.69 -3.77
N GLN A 49 -1.52 5.76 -4.06
CA GLN A 49 -1.61 6.53 -5.31
C GLN A 49 -0.24 7.13 -5.60
N ASP A 50 0.38 6.82 -6.75
CA ASP A 50 1.72 7.33 -7.10
C ASP A 50 1.72 8.71 -7.81
N GLY A 51 0.54 9.26 -8.08
CA GLY A 51 0.37 10.51 -8.83
C GLY A 51 0.56 10.37 -10.35
N GLY A 52 0.94 9.18 -10.83
CA GLY A 52 1.03 8.79 -12.24
C GLY A 52 -0.23 8.11 -12.78
N GLY A 53 -1.26 7.93 -11.93
CA GLY A 53 -2.49 7.24 -12.27
C GLY A 53 -2.50 5.76 -11.89
N ASN A 54 -1.58 5.36 -11.01
CA ASN A 54 -1.55 4.02 -10.43
C ASN A 54 -2.05 4.07 -8.99
N ASP A 55 -3.26 3.59 -8.78
CA ASP A 55 -3.94 3.64 -7.50
C ASP A 55 -4.58 2.32 -7.10
N TRP A 56 -4.69 2.13 -5.79
CA TRP A 56 -5.49 1.07 -5.23
C TRP A 56 -5.96 1.42 -3.83
N ALA A 57 -7.07 0.82 -3.42
CA ALA A 57 -7.61 0.92 -2.08
C ALA A 57 -8.04 -0.46 -1.59
N LEU A 58 -7.83 -0.69 -0.30
CA LEU A 58 -8.29 -1.84 0.45
C LEU A 58 -9.20 -1.37 1.57
N GLU A 59 -10.44 -1.84 1.54
CA GLU A 59 -11.45 -1.51 2.55
C GLU A 59 -11.84 -2.79 3.31
N PRO A 60 -11.50 -2.88 4.61
CA PRO A 60 -12.09 -3.86 5.50
C PRO A 60 -13.60 -3.64 5.62
N LEU A 61 -14.35 -4.74 5.66
CA LEU A 61 -15.81 -4.74 5.78
C LEU A 61 -16.24 -5.66 6.92
N GLU A 62 -17.48 -5.47 7.38
CA GLU A 62 -18.04 -6.26 8.46
C GLU A 62 -17.94 -7.78 8.23
N GLY A 63 -17.71 -8.52 9.32
CA GLY A 63 -17.65 -9.99 9.29
C GLY A 63 -16.34 -10.55 8.73
N GLY A 64 -15.25 -9.77 8.78
CA GLY A 64 -13.94 -10.20 8.27
C GLY A 64 -13.86 -10.20 6.75
N ARG A 65 -14.74 -9.43 6.10
CA ARG A 65 -14.75 -9.25 4.65
C ARG A 65 -13.84 -8.10 4.25
N ALA A 66 -13.52 -8.01 2.97
CA ALA A 66 -12.83 -6.84 2.43
C ALA A 66 -13.09 -6.68 0.93
N VAL A 67 -12.83 -5.49 0.41
CA VAL A 67 -12.71 -5.23 -1.02
C VAL A 67 -11.37 -4.56 -1.31
N LEU A 68 -10.69 -5.04 -2.34
CA LEU A 68 -9.47 -4.46 -2.90
C LEU A 68 -9.78 -4.07 -4.34
N TYR A 69 -9.57 -2.81 -4.69
CA TYR A 69 -9.84 -2.31 -6.04
C TYR A 69 -8.82 -1.25 -6.41
N GLY A 70 -8.65 -1.02 -7.69
CA GLY A 70 -7.65 -0.07 -8.17
C GLY A 70 -7.41 -0.17 -9.66
N CYS A 71 -6.44 0.58 -10.13
CA CYS A 71 -6.08 0.71 -11.52
C CYS A 71 -4.57 0.95 -11.65
N ASP A 72 -3.98 0.36 -12.68
CA ASP A 72 -2.72 0.80 -13.24
C ASP A 72 -3.01 1.49 -14.59
N HIS A 73 -2.51 2.71 -14.75
CA HIS A 73 -2.81 3.52 -15.92
C HIS A 73 -2.30 2.88 -17.23
N GLU A 74 -1.16 2.19 -17.20
CA GLU A 74 -0.52 1.56 -18.36
C GLU A 74 -0.88 0.08 -18.55
N MET A 75 -1.25 -0.61 -17.46
CA MET A 75 -1.29 -2.07 -17.40
C MET A 75 -2.69 -2.62 -17.12
N SER A 76 -3.70 -1.81 -16.79
CA SER A 76 -5.07 -2.29 -16.62
C SER A 76 -5.83 -2.43 -17.94
N TRP A 77 -5.56 -3.50 -18.68
CA TRP A 77 -6.20 -3.77 -19.99
C TRP A 77 -7.68 -4.10 -19.89
N THR A 78 -8.14 -4.50 -18.70
CA THR A 78 -9.56 -4.70 -18.35
C THR A 78 -10.41 -3.45 -18.60
N ARG A 79 -9.88 -2.25 -18.34
CA ARG A 79 -10.59 -0.96 -18.48
C ARG A 79 -11.12 -0.73 -19.90
N PHE A 80 -10.34 -1.16 -20.88
CA PHE A 80 -10.56 -0.89 -22.30
C PHE A 80 -10.78 -2.17 -23.12
N HIS A 81 -11.09 -3.29 -22.45
CA HIS A 81 -11.39 -4.55 -23.13
C HIS A 81 -12.66 -4.43 -24.00
N GLU A 82 -12.66 -5.11 -25.16
CA GLU A 82 -13.78 -5.18 -26.09
C GLU A 82 -14.13 -6.67 -26.37
N PRO A 83 -15.35 -7.14 -26.06
CA PRO A 83 -16.46 -6.41 -25.44
C PRO A 83 -16.15 -5.94 -24.01
N PRO A 84 -16.81 -4.88 -23.49
CA PRO A 84 -16.58 -4.40 -22.14
C PRO A 84 -16.70 -5.52 -21.10
N LEU A 85 -15.66 -5.65 -20.27
CA LEU A 85 -15.67 -6.58 -19.14
C LEU A 85 -16.37 -5.93 -17.95
N ASP A 86 -17.31 -6.64 -17.34
CA ASP A 86 -17.94 -6.23 -16.09
C ASP A 86 -17.18 -6.83 -14.89
N LEU A 87 -16.37 -6.02 -14.20
CA LEU A 87 -15.58 -6.44 -13.04
C LEU A 87 -16.43 -6.76 -11.82
N LEU A 88 -17.73 -6.42 -11.85
CA LEU A 88 -18.68 -6.67 -10.77
C LEU A 88 -19.66 -7.81 -11.09
N ALA A 89 -19.46 -8.52 -12.21
CA ALA A 89 -20.34 -9.62 -12.59
C ALA A 89 -20.33 -10.72 -11.51
N GLY A 90 -21.50 -10.99 -10.93
CA GLY A 90 -21.65 -11.98 -9.86
C GLY A 90 -21.09 -11.54 -8.49
N ALA A 91 -20.68 -10.28 -8.37
CA ALA A 91 -20.18 -9.73 -7.12
C ALA A 91 -21.26 -9.76 -6.04
N PRO A 92 -20.92 -10.09 -4.78
CA PRO A 92 -21.89 -10.21 -3.71
C PRO A 92 -22.51 -8.86 -3.32
N GLY A 93 -23.79 -8.88 -2.93
CA GLY A 93 -24.56 -7.67 -2.60
C GLY A 93 -24.14 -6.93 -1.33
N TRP A 94 -23.16 -7.43 -0.57
CA TRP A 94 -22.58 -6.72 0.57
C TRP A 94 -21.45 -5.76 0.16
N LEU A 95 -20.99 -5.81 -1.10
CA LEU A 95 -20.02 -4.86 -1.63
C LEU A 95 -20.66 -3.49 -1.85
N PRO A 96 -19.86 -2.40 -1.87
CA PRO A 96 -20.31 -1.06 -2.23
C PRO A 96 -20.55 -0.95 -3.76
N LEU A 97 -21.49 -1.74 -4.28
CA LEU A 97 -21.68 -1.97 -5.72
C LEU A 97 -22.00 -0.70 -6.51
N GLU A 98 -22.79 0.22 -5.96
CA GLU A 98 -23.13 1.48 -6.63
C GLU A 98 -21.87 2.30 -6.90
N ARG A 99 -21.05 2.53 -5.87
CA ARG A 99 -19.78 3.26 -5.99
C ARG A 99 -18.80 2.57 -6.94
N LEU A 100 -18.64 1.24 -6.82
CA LEU A 100 -17.73 0.50 -7.70
C LEU A 100 -18.22 0.51 -9.15
N ALA A 101 -19.52 0.48 -9.40
CA ALA A 101 -20.09 0.55 -10.75
C ALA A 101 -19.83 1.92 -11.38
N ASP A 102 -19.98 3.01 -10.61
CA ASP A 102 -19.67 4.37 -11.05
C ASP A 102 -18.18 4.51 -11.40
N MET A 103 -17.28 4.00 -10.56
CA MET A 103 -15.84 3.99 -10.84
C MET A 103 -15.49 3.16 -12.09
N GLN A 104 -16.12 1.99 -12.27
CA GLN A 104 -15.95 1.19 -13.50
C GLN A 104 -16.42 1.96 -14.74
N ALA A 105 -17.56 2.64 -14.66
CA ALA A 105 -18.10 3.46 -15.75
C ALA A 105 -17.16 4.62 -16.08
N ALA A 106 -16.53 5.23 -15.07
CA ALA A 106 -15.51 6.26 -15.21
C ALA A 106 -14.14 5.74 -15.69
N LYS A 107 -13.98 4.43 -15.85
CA LYS A 107 -12.70 3.78 -16.19
C LYS A 107 -11.64 4.00 -15.12
N GLU A 108 -12.03 4.04 -13.85
CA GLU A 108 -11.13 4.15 -12.71
C GLU A 108 -10.79 2.78 -12.10
N LEU A 109 -11.40 1.70 -12.59
CA LEU A 109 -11.15 0.34 -12.11
C LEU A 109 -10.47 -0.52 -13.18
N GLY A 110 -9.27 -0.99 -12.85
CA GLY A 110 -8.56 -2.05 -13.54
C GLY A 110 -8.82 -3.43 -12.94
N PHE A 111 -9.05 -3.50 -11.64
CA PHE A 111 -9.39 -4.74 -10.96
C PHE A 111 -10.32 -4.49 -9.77
N VAL A 112 -11.09 -5.52 -9.43
CA VAL A 112 -11.87 -5.60 -8.19
C VAL A 112 -11.75 -7.01 -7.65
N TYR A 113 -11.26 -7.10 -6.42
CA TYR A 113 -11.15 -8.33 -5.65
C TYR A 113 -11.97 -8.20 -4.37
N TRP A 114 -12.65 -9.25 -3.96
CA TRP A 114 -13.38 -9.27 -2.70
C TRP A 114 -13.02 -10.48 -1.87
N TYR A 115 -13.05 -10.32 -0.55
CA TYR A 115 -12.64 -11.33 0.42
C TYR A 115 -13.79 -11.69 1.35
N ASP A 116 -14.03 -12.98 1.56
CA ASP A 116 -14.98 -13.53 2.54
C ASP A 116 -14.43 -14.78 3.28
N GLY A 117 -13.10 -14.90 3.32
CA GLY A 117 -12.37 -16.08 3.79
C GLY A 117 -11.33 -16.54 2.76
N THR A 118 -11.61 -16.30 1.49
CA THR A 118 -10.66 -16.34 0.37
C THR A 118 -10.88 -15.12 -0.51
N TRP A 119 -9.87 -14.76 -1.31
CA TRP A 119 -10.02 -13.77 -2.36
C TRP A 119 -10.82 -14.35 -3.52
N HIS A 120 -11.59 -13.49 -4.16
CA HIS A 120 -12.35 -13.74 -5.38
C HIS A 120 -12.22 -12.54 -6.31
N ARG A 121 -12.39 -12.78 -7.60
CA ARG A 121 -12.63 -11.75 -8.62
C ARG A 121 -13.47 -12.35 -9.74
N VAL A 122 -13.96 -11.51 -10.65
CA VAL A 122 -14.56 -12.00 -11.89
C VAL A 122 -13.55 -12.81 -12.71
N ASP A 123 -14.04 -13.79 -13.47
CA ASP A 123 -13.22 -14.47 -14.47
C ASP A 123 -12.84 -13.50 -15.59
N TYR A 124 -11.57 -13.56 -16.00
CA TYR A 124 -11.06 -12.76 -17.10
C TYR A 124 -11.02 -13.59 -18.38
N PRO A 125 -11.24 -12.98 -19.56
CA PRO A 125 -11.16 -13.68 -20.82
C PRO A 125 -9.73 -14.17 -21.10
N ASP A 126 -9.64 -15.30 -21.81
CA ASP A 126 -8.37 -15.83 -22.27
C ASP A 126 -7.59 -14.80 -23.10
N GLY A 127 -6.29 -14.66 -22.83
CA GLY A 127 -5.42 -13.74 -23.55
C GLY A 127 -5.48 -12.28 -23.07
N LEU A 128 -6.25 -11.97 -22.01
CA LEU A 128 -6.10 -10.70 -21.30
C LEU A 128 -4.65 -10.56 -20.83
N ARG A 129 -4.02 -9.42 -21.15
CA ARG A 129 -2.58 -9.23 -20.94
C ARG A 129 -2.23 -8.98 -19.47
N ASP A 130 -2.93 -8.05 -18.84
CA ASP A 130 -2.68 -7.63 -17.46
C ASP A 130 -3.92 -6.86 -16.95
N ASP A 131 -4.18 -6.92 -15.65
CA ASP A 131 -5.24 -6.16 -14.98
C ASP A 131 -4.69 -5.01 -14.13
N GLY A 132 -3.36 -4.92 -13.98
CA GLY A 132 -2.67 -3.87 -13.24
C GLY A 132 -2.37 -4.23 -11.77
N LEU A 133 -2.90 -5.34 -11.25
CA LEU A 133 -2.71 -5.73 -9.85
C LEU A 133 -1.22 -5.91 -9.50
N ALA A 134 -0.47 -6.54 -10.40
CA ALA A 134 0.95 -6.85 -10.17
C ALA A 134 1.85 -5.63 -10.10
N SER A 135 1.51 -4.56 -10.83
CA SER A 135 2.28 -3.32 -10.87
C SER A 135 1.93 -2.38 -9.71
N THR A 136 0.66 -2.38 -9.28
CA THR A 136 0.14 -1.51 -8.21
C THR A 136 0.29 -2.16 -6.82
N VAL A 137 -0.45 -3.25 -6.58
CA VAL A 137 -0.52 -3.93 -5.28
C VAL A 137 0.69 -4.83 -5.07
N GLY A 138 1.33 -5.29 -6.14
CA GLY A 138 2.44 -6.26 -6.09
C GLY A 138 3.61 -5.85 -5.18
N GLY A 139 3.92 -4.55 -5.10
CA GLY A 139 4.94 -4.03 -4.17
C GLY A 139 4.56 -4.19 -2.70
N THR A 140 3.27 -4.05 -2.37
CA THR A 140 2.74 -4.25 -1.01
C THR A 140 2.51 -5.73 -0.69
N ALA A 141 2.10 -6.52 -1.68
CA ALA A 141 1.82 -7.94 -1.55
C ALA A 141 3.10 -8.80 -1.36
N ASP A 142 4.25 -8.34 -1.83
CA ASP A 142 5.54 -8.99 -1.67
C ASP A 142 6.42 -8.20 -0.69
N VAL A 143 6.69 -8.76 0.49
CA VAL A 143 7.47 -8.07 1.52
C VAL A 143 8.87 -7.69 1.04
N VAL A 144 9.52 -8.50 0.21
CA VAL A 144 10.87 -8.18 -0.27
C VAL A 144 10.84 -6.95 -1.17
N ARG A 145 9.84 -6.87 -2.05
CA ARG A 145 9.63 -5.69 -2.91
C ARG A 145 9.22 -4.46 -2.11
N LEU A 146 8.44 -4.64 -1.05
CA LEU A 146 8.07 -3.56 -0.14
C LEU A 146 9.31 -2.96 0.54
N LEU A 147 10.23 -3.81 0.99
CA LEU A 147 11.49 -3.37 1.60
C LEU A 147 12.33 -2.57 0.60
N ASP A 148 12.43 -3.04 -0.65
CA ASP A 148 13.17 -2.34 -1.70
C ASP A 148 12.52 -0.99 -2.05
N HIS A 149 11.19 -0.93 -2.12
CA HIS A 149 10.46 0.31 -2.37
C HIS A 149 10.67 1.32 -1.23
N VAL A 150 10.56 0.92 0.03
CA VAL A 150 10.82 1.83 1.15
C VAL A 150 12.25 2.32 1.14
N ALA A 151 13.21 1.40 0.99
CA ALA A 151 14.62 1.74 1.00
C ALA A 151 14.98 2.75 -0.10
N ASN A 152 14.52 2.54 -1.34
CA ASN A 152 14.96 3.35 -2.47
C ASN A 152 14.05 4.57 -2.72
N ASP A 153 12.74 4.40 -2.62
CA ASP A 153 11.77 5.40 -3.08
C ASP A 153 11.23 6.26 -1.93
N VAL A 154 10.92 5.65 -0.78
CA VAL A 154 10.45 6.41 0.40
C VAL A 154 11.62 7.08 1.10
N ILE A 155 12.68 6.33 1.38
CA ILE A 155 13.86 6.80 2.12
C ILE A 155 14.81 7.48 1.15
N GLY A 156 15.29 6.74 0.13
CA GLY A 156 16.25 7.25 -0.84
C GLY A 156 15.80 8.51 -1.60
N ALA A 157 14.55 8.57 -2.08
CA ALA A 157 14.11 9.73 -2.85
C ALA A 157 13.59 10.89 -1.99
N ARG A 158 12.90 10.64 -0.87
CA ARG A 158 12.35 11.73 -0.03
C ARG A 158 13.37 12.34 0.93
N TRP A 159 14.37 11.57 1.36
CA TRP A 159 15.52 12.09 2.10
C TRP A 159 16.77 12.29 1.23
N GLY A 160 16.72 12.04 -0.08
CA GLY A 160 17.90 12.19 -0.96
C GLY A 160 17.83 13.37 -1.92
N GLY A 161 17.03 14.41 -1.59
CA GLY A 161 16.90 15.61 -2.44
C GLY A 161 18.23 16.33 -2.71
N GLU A 162 18.20 17.40 -3.52
CA GLU A 162 19.42 18.13 -3.95
C GLU A 162 20.32 18.55 -2.77
N GLU A 163 19.75 18.94 -1.63
CA GLU A 163 20.51 19.32 -0.42
C GLU A 163 21.34 18.17 0.17
N VAL A 164 20.94 16.93 -0.11
CA VAL A 164 21.52 15.71 0.46
C VAL A 164 22.62 15.21 -0.45
N GLU A 165 22.43 15.27 -1.78
CA GLU A 165 23.48 14.98 -2.74
C GLU A 165 24.72 15.88 -2.59
N GLU A 166 24.54 17.08 -2.05
CA GLU A 166 25.62 18.05 -1.80
C GLU A 166 26.28 17.93 -0.42
N ASP A 167 25.74 17.11 0.50
CA ASP A 167 26.26 16.90 1.86
C ASP A 167 26.65 15.43 2.09
N ASP A 168 27.96 15.16 2.09
CA ASP A 168 28.55 13.82 2.31
C ASP A 168 28.06 13.16 3.62
N GLY A 169 27.76 13.95 4.66
CA GLY A 169 27.26 13.47 5.94
C GLY A 169 25.81 13.02 5.88
N LEU A 170 24.95 13.78 5.20
CA LEU A 170 23.56 13.41 4.94
C LEU A 170 23.46 12.20 3.99
N MET A 171 24.34 12.11 2.97
CA MET A 171 24.43 10.90 2.13
C MET A 171 24.81 9.67 2.94
N ALA A 172 25.82 9.75 3.82
CA ALA A 172 26.22 8.62 4.65
C ALA A 172 25.10 8.19 5.63
N ALA A 173 24.38 9.17 6.20
CA ALA A 173 23.21 8.96 7.04
C ALA A 173 22.06 8.26 6.30
N LEU A 174 21.80 8.68 5.05
CA LEU A 174 20.81 8.05 4.17
C LEU A 174 21.18 6.60 3.86
N GLU A 175 22.43 6.35 3.45
CA GLU A 175 22.94 5.00 3.18
C GLU A 175 22.83 4.09 4.40
N GLU A 176 23.13 4.60 5.59
CA GLU A 176 22.98 3.85 6.84
C GLU A 176 21.51 3.52 7.15
N THR A 177 20.60 4.47 6.92
CA THR A 177 19.16 4.26 7.11
C THR A 177 18.62 3.20 6.15
N VAL A 178 19.01 3.28 4.87
CA VAL A 178 18.69 2.26 3.84
C VAL A 178 19.25 0.89 4.23
N ARG A 179 20.49 0.85 4.71
CA ARG A 179 21.13 -0.39 5.18
C ARG A 179 20.38 -0.98 6.37
N ALA A 180 20.01 -0.18 7.37
CA ALA A 180 19.27 -0.64 8.54
C ALA A 180 17.89 -1.22 8.15
N ALA A 181 17.19 -0.60 7.20
CA ALA A 181 15.93 -1.12 6.66
C ALA A 181 16.12 -2.53 6.06
N ARG A 182 17.16 -2.71 5.23
CA ARG A 182 17.52 -3.98 4.58
C ARG A 182 18.07 -5.04 5.53
N GLU A 183 18.69 -4.62 6.63
CA GLU A 183 19.24 -5.50 7.67
C GLU A 183 18.20 -5.90 8.74
N GLY A 184 16.93 -5.53 8.55
CA GLY A 184 15.79 -6.08 9.28
C GLY A 184 15.03 -5.11 10.19
N ALA A 185 15.41 -3.83 10.23
CA ALA A 185 14.67 -2.84 11.02
C ALA A 185 13.22 -2.67 10.55
N LEU A 186 13.00 -2.68 9.24
CA LEU A 186 11.66 -2.57 8.66
C LEU A 186 10.83 -3.86 8.86
N GLU A 187 11.47 -5.02 8.80
CA GLU A 187 10.82 -6.32 9.06
C GLU A 187 10.37 -6.43 10.53
N GLU A 188 11.21 -5.96 11.44
CA GLU A 188 10.87 -5.82 12.86
C GLU A 188 9.74 -4.81 13.09
N THR A 189 9.73 -3.70 12.36
CA THR A 189 8.64 -2.71 12.38
C THR A 189 7.33 -3.36 11.94
N LEU A 190 7.32 -4.08 10.81
CA LEU A 190 6.16 -4.83 10.32
C LEU A 190 5.71 -5.91 11.31
N ARG A 191 6.65 -6.62 11.97
CA ARG A 191 6.32 -7.60 13.01
C ARG A 191 5.57 -6.94 14.17
N ARG A 192 6.06 -5.81 14.67
CA ARG A 192 5.39 -5.04 15.74
C ARG A 192 4.05 -4.48 15.30
N ALA A 193 3.92 -4.04 14.05
CA ALA A 193 2.65 -3.60 13.48
C ALA A 193 1.59 -4.71 13.50
N ARG A 194 1.95 -5.94 13.10
CA ARG A 194 1.04 -7.11 13.18
C ARG A 194 0.56 -7.40 14.61
N GLU A 195 1.40 -7.11 15.59
CA GLU A 195 1.13 -7.30 17.02
C GLU A 195 0.37 -6.12 17.65
N GLY A 196 0.10 -5.04 16.89
CA GLY A 196 -0.48 -3.82 17.45
C GLY A 196 0.45 -3.15 18.47
N ALA A 197 1.76 -3.24 18.24
CA ALA A 197 2.80 -2.85 19.19
C ALA A 197 3.73 -1.75 18.62
N LEU A 198 3.30 -0.99 17.61
CA LEU A 198 4.08 0.16 17.14
C LEU A 198 4.19 1.23 18.23
N SER A 199 5.40 1.77 18.35
CA SER A 199 5.79 2.81 19.28
C SER A 199 6.91 3.65 18.68
N ALA A 200 7.32 4.74 19.34
CA ALA A 200 8.44 5.57 18.87
C ALA A 200 9.72 4.76 18.63
N GLU A 201 9.99 3.74 19.46
CA GLU A 201 11.15 2.85 19.30
C GLU A 201 11.13 2.06 17.99
N SER A 202 9.93 1.76 17.46
CA SER A 202 9.80 1.06 16.18
C SER A 202 10.35 1.85 15.00
N PHE A 203 10.49 3.17 15.14
CA PHE A 203 10.96 4.08 14.10
C PHE A 203 12.35 4.64 14.39
N ALA A 204 13.03 4.22 15.47
CA ALA A 204 14.32 4.77 15.88
C ALA A 204 15.41 4.62 14.81
N TRP A 205 15.28 3.63 13.92
CA TRP A 205 16.19 3.40 12.80
C TRP A 205 16.11 4.49 11.71
N LEU A 206 15.06 5.33 11.70
CA LEU A 206 14.92 6.50 10.83
C LEU A 206 15.76 7.70 11.33
N SER A 207 16.20 7.69 12.59
CA SER A 207 16.82 8.85 13.24
C SER A 207 18.34 8.98 13.02
N ASN A 208 18.92 8.21 12.09
CA ASN A 208 20.35 8.30 11.78
C ASN A 208 20.64 9.56 10.98
N GLY A 209 20.92 10.68 11.65
CA GLY A 209 21.22 11.98 11.01
C GLY A 209 20.00 12.81 10.64
N TRP A 210 18.78 12.30 10.92
CA TRP A 210 17.51 12.96 10.64
C TRP A 210 16.68 13.12 11.91
N GLU A 211 15.81 14.13 11.94
CA GLU A 211 14.78 14.28 12.97
C GLU A 211 13.41 13.84 12.40
N PRO A 212 13.02 12.55 12.51
CA PRO A 212 11.74 12.10 11.99
C PRO A 212 10.57 12.66 12.79
N ASP A 213 9.45 12.92 12.12
CA ASP A 213 8.18 13.27 12.78
C ASP A 213 7.50 12.02 13.34
N LEU A 214 7.99 11.57 14.50
CA LEU A 214 7.46 10.41 15.20
C LEU A 214 6.01 10.62 15.67
N SER A 215 5.56 11.88 15.84
CA SER A 215 4.18 12.15 16.21
C SER A 215 3.26 11.81 15.04
N ALA A 216 3.57 12.30 13.84
CA ALA A 216 2.81 12.01 12.63
C ALA A 216 2.77 10.50 12.32
N ALA A 217 3.93 9.82 12.41
CA ALA A 217 4.02 8.39 12.23
C ALA A 217 3.12 7.60 13.20
N LEU A 218 3.12 7.98 14.48
CA LEU A 218 2.32 7.31 15.51
C LEU A 218 0.83 7.64 15.41
N ASP A 219 0.47 8.81 14.90
CA ASP A 219 -0.92 9.17 14.66
C ASP A 219 -1.52 8.31 13.53
N ILE A 220 -0.78 8.13 12.42
CA ILE A 220 -1.16 7.20 11.35
C ILE A 220 -1.25 5.76 11.86
N ALA A 221 -0.23 5.29 12.58
CA ALA A 221 -0.21 3.94 13.13
C ALA A 221 -1.38 3.70 14.10
N ARG A 222 -1.75 4.69 14.92
CA ARG A 222 -2.88 4.60 15.84
C ARG A 222 -4.21 4.56 15.09
N HIS A 223 -4.36 5.40 14.06
CA HIS A 223 -5.55 5.42 13.22
C HIS A 223 -5.77 4.05 12.53
N ALA A 224 -4.70 3.40 12.11
CA ALA A 224 -4.74 2.07 11.49
C ALA A 224 -4.85 0.88 12.48
N GLY A 225 -4.95 1.12 13.80
CA GLY A 225 -5.04 0.03 14.78
C GLY A 225 -3.72 -0.67 15.10
N LEU A 226 -2.57 -0.08 14.74
CA LEU A 226 -1.24 -0.71 14.82
C LEU A 226 -0.45 -0.39 16.10
N THR A 227 -1.00 0.44 16.99
CA THR A 227 -0.39 0.80 18.29
C THR A 227 -1.12 0.15 19.47
N PRO A 228 -0.49 0.04 20.66
CA PRO A 228 -1.16 -0.47 21.84
C PRO A 228 -2.41 0.35 22.18
N ASN A 229 -3.51 -0.33 22.50
CA ASN A 229 -4.82 0.26 22.81
C ASN A 229 -5.47 1.05 21.66
N ALA A 230 -4.98 0.92 20.42
CA ALA A 230 -5.69 1.48 19.28
C ALA A 230 -7.03 0.74 19.09
N PRO A 231 -8.08 1.43 18.64
CA PRO A 231 -9.30 0.78 18.20
C PRO A 231 -8.94 -0.20 17.07
N GLN A 232 -9.49 -1.41 17.14
CA GLN A 232 -9.35 -2.35 16.02
C GLN A 232 -10.22 -1.83 14.87
N PRO A 233 -9.68 -1.76 13.63
CA PRO A 233 -10.49 -1.52 12.44
C PRO A 233 -11.47 -2.67 12.19
#